data_AF-A0A943M7W6-F1
#
_entry.id   AF-A0A943M7W6-F1
#
_cell.length_a   1.000
_cell.length_b   1.000
_cell.length_c   1.000
_cell.angle_alpha   90.00
_cell.angle_beta   90.00
_cell.angle_gamma   90.00
#
_symmetry.space_group_name_H-M   'P 1'
#
loop_
_entity.id
_entity.type
_entity.pdbx_description
1 polymer ?
#
loop_
_entity_poly.entity_id
_entity_poly.type
_entity_poly.pdbx_seq_one_letter_code
_entity_poly.pdbx_strand_id
1 'polypeptide(L)'
;LGEVGQEESGLDKLARVGFDTLGLQTYLTAGPKEARAWTIRKGWTAPQAAGVIHTDFERGFIKAEVVSFADLVKAGSIAEARAEGLLRLEGKDYVMQDGDVVEFKYNV
;
A
#
# COMPACT_ATOMS: atom_id res chain seq x y z
N LEU A 1 16.56 -24.36 -3.63
CA LEU A 1 17.00 -23.14 -2.91
C LEU A 1 17.88 -23.48 -1.70
N GLY A 2 17.41 -24.35 -0.78
CA GLY A 2 18.22 -24.81 0.37
C GLY A 2 19.53 -25.56 0.05
N GLU A 3 19.66 -26.19 -1.12
CA GLU A 3 20.90 -26.88 -1.53
C GLU A 3 21.98 -25.94 -2.13
N VAL A 4 21.64 -24.68 -2.41
CA VAL A 4 22.55 -23.68 -3.01
C VAL A 4 22.74 -22.46 -2.10
N GLY A 5 22.24 -22.51 -0.86
CA GLY A 5 22.35 -21.42 0.12
C GLY A 5 21.62 -20.13 -0.26
N GLN A 6 20.66 -20.19 -1.19
CA GLN A 6 19.84 -19.03 -1.59
C GLN A 6 18.47 -19.07 -0.92
N GLU A 7 18.09 -17.95 -0.28
CA GLU A 7 16.79 -17.77 0.37
C GLU A 7 15.68 -17.37 -0.64
N GLU A 8 16.05 -16.80 -1.78
CA GLU A 8 15.12 -16.36 -2.84
C GLU A 8 15.65 -16.72 -4.24
N SER A 9 14.76 -16.79 -5.24
CA SER A 9 15.15 -16.96 -6.64
C SER A 9 15.90 -15.73 -7.15
N GLY A 10 16.93 -15.93 -7.97
CA GLY A 10 17.64 -14.83 -8.62
C GLY A 10 16.76 -13.94 -9.49
N LEU A 11 15.69 -14.49 -10.09
CA LEU A 11 14.71 -13.71 -10.85
C LEU A 11 13.87 -12.79 -9.96
N ASP A 12 13.46 -13.27 -8.79
CA ASP A 12 12.68 -12.47 -7.83
C ASP A 12 13.54 -11.33 -7.29
N LYS A 13 14.81 -11.62 -7.00
CA LYS A 13 15.80 -10.59 -6.62
C LYS A 13 15.96 -9.53 -7.70
N LEU A 14 16.11 -9.95 -8.95
CA LEU A 14 16.26 -9.04 -10.09
C LEU A 14 15.01 -8.16 -10.27
N ALA A 15 13.81 -8.75 -10.18
CA ALA A 15 12.56 -8.02 -10.26
C ALA A 15 12.44 -6.98 -9.15
N ARG A 16 12.74 -7.35 -7.89
CA ARG A 16 12.70 -6.43 -6.75
C ARG A 16 13.67 -5.26 -6.91
N VAL A 17 14.92 -5.54 -7.30
CA VAL A 17 15.93 -4.50 -7.52
C VAL A 17 15.54 -3.59 -8.69
N GLY A 18 15.03 -4.15 -9.79
CA GLY A 18 14.55 -3.37 -10.93
C GLY A 18 13.37 -2.46 -10.56
N PHE A 19 12.40 -2.99 -9.81
CA PHE A 19 11.24 -2.23 -9.32
C PHE A 19 11.67 -1.05 -8.45
N ASP A 20 12.57 -1.29 -7.50
CA ASP A 20 13.12 -0.25 -6.62
C ASP A 20 13.92 0.80 -7.40
N THR A 21 14.75 0.36 -8.36
CA THR A 21 15.59 1.22 -9.22
C THR A 21 14.73 2.15 -10.11
N LEU A 22 13.56 1.68 -10.56
CA LEU A 22 12.59 2.49 -11.30
C LEU A 22 11.86 3.52 -10.42
N GLY A 23 12.16 3.56 -9.13
CA GLY A 23 11.50 4.42 -8.15
C GLY A 23 10.05 4.02 -7.91
N LEU A 24 9.73 2.73 -8.04
CA LEU A 24 8.39 2.20 -7.78
C LEU A 24 8.27 1.73 -6.33
N GLN A 25 7.05 1.79 -5.80
CA GLN A 25 6.66 1.24 -4.51
C GLN A 25 5.26 0.63 -4.62
N THR A 26 4.89 -0.15 -3.61
CA THR A 26 3.60 -0.85 -3.56
C THR A 26 2.77 -0.35 -2.39
N TYR A 27 1.49 -0.13 -2.60
CA TYR A 27 0.49 -0.06 -1.53
C TYR A 27 -0.53 -1.19 -1.70
N LEU A 28 -1.29 -1.47 -0.64
CA LEU A 28 -2.23 -2.56 -0.57
C LEU A 28 -3.64 -2.03 -0.33
N THR A 29 -4.63 -2.60 -1.02
CA THR A 29 -6.04 -2.52 -0.62
C THR A 29 -6.45 -3.87 -0.08
N ALA A 30 -7.11 -3.91 1.08
CA ALA A 30 -7.61 -5.12 1.69
C ALA A 30 -9.11 -5.00 1.97
N GLY A 31 -9.92 -5.78 1.27
CA GLY A 31 -11.36 -5.90 1.48
C GLY A 31 -11.78 -7.37 1.62
N PRO A 32 -13.04 -7.62 2.03
CA PRO A 32 -13.53 -8.98 2.28
C PRO A 32 -13.53 -9.89 1.05
N LYS A 33 -13.53 -9.31 -0.16
CA LYS A 33 -13.54 -10.05 -1.43
C LYS A 33 -12.17 -10.11 -2.11
N GLU A 34 -11.31 -9.12 -1.88
CA GLU A 34 -10.07 -8.95 -2.61
C GLU A 34 -9.02 -8.27 -1.74
N ALA A 35 -7.80 -8.80 -1.78
CA ALA A 35 -6.59 -8.10 -1.38
C ALA A 35 -5.74 -7.87 -2.63
N ARG A 36 -5.26 -6.66 -2.84
CA ARG A 36 -4.53 -6.30 -4.06
C ARG A 36 -3.36 -5.37 -3.76
N ALA A 37 -2.26 -5.63 -4.45
CA ALA A 37 -1.10 -4.76 -4.53
C ALA A 37 -1.21 -3.82 -5.73
N TRP A 38 -0.92 -2.55 -5.49
CA TRP A 38 -0.96 -1.48 -6.48
C TRP A 38 0.40 -0.82 -6.58
N THR A 39 0.90 -0.69 -7.80
CA THR A 39 2.20 -0.06 -8.09
C THR A 39 2.03 1.43 -8.30
N ILE A 40 2.79 2.24 -7.56
CA ILE A 40 2.90 3.69 -7.72
C ILE A 40 4.37 4.09 -7.77
N ARG A 41 4.67 5.35 -8.09
CA ARG A 41 6.03 5.87 -7.91
C ARG A 41 6.21 6.37 -6.48
N LYS A 42 7.44 6.26 -5.97
CA LYS A 42 7.85 6.85 -4.70
C LYS A 42 7.57 8.35 -4.70
N GLY A 43 7.06 8.86 -3.58
CA GLY A 43 6.71 10.27 -3.42
C GLY A 43 5.30 10.65 -3.90
N TRP A 44 4.52 9.71 -4.46
CA TRP A 44 3.13 9.98 -4.82
C TRP A 44 2.25 10.21 -3.59
N THR A 45 1.33 11.16 -3.71
CA THR A 45 0.35 11.46 -2.65
C THR A 45 -0.82 10.48 -2.66
N ALA A 46 -1.58 10.43 -1.57
CA ALA A 46 -2.76 9.59 -1.44
C ALA A 46 -3.81 9.79 -2.56
N PRO A 47 -4.14 11.02 -3.02
CA PRO A 47 -5.01 11.22 -4.17
C PRO A 47 -4.47 10.60 -5.47
N GLN A 48 -3.17 10.77 -5.74
CA GLN A 48 -2.54 10.21 -6.94
C GLN A 48 -2.56 8.68 -6.92
N ALA A 49 -2.30 8.08 -5.76
CA ALA A 49 -2.40 6.64 -5.56
C ALA A 49 -3.84 6.13 -5.77
N ALA A 50 -4.84 6.83 -5.22
CA ALA A 50 -6.26 6.51 -5.46
C ALA A 50 -6.62 6.56 -6.96
N GLY A 51 -6.03 7.50 -7.71
CA GLY A 51 -6.17 7.65 -9.15
C GLY A 51 -5.75 6.42 -9.97
N VAL A 52 -4.84 5.58 -9.45
CA VAL A 52 -4.43 4.32 -10.11
C VAL A 52 -5.56 3.30 -10.09
N ILE A 53 -6.42 3.33 -9.07
CA ILE A 53 -7.62 2.50 -9.01
C ILE A 53 -8.66 3.02 -9.99
N HIS A 54 -8.94 4.33 -9.92
CA HIS A 54 -9.85 5.00 -10.84
C HIS A 54 -9.63 6.52 -10.80
N THR A 55 -9.69 7.19 -11.96
CA THR A 55 -9.46 8.65 -12.05
C THR A 55 -10.47 9.47 -11.24
N ASP A 56 -11.68 8.96 -11.03
CA ASP A 56 -12.68 9.66 -10.21
C ASP A 56 -12.34 9.63 -8.72
N PHE A 57 -11.58 8.65 -8.24
CA PHE A 57 -11.19 8.61 -6.82
C PHE A 57 -10.17 9.71 -6.52
N GLU A 58 -9.28 10.01 -7.46
CA GLU A 58 -8.34 11.12 -7.35
C GLU A 58 -9.09 12.47 -7.32
N ARG A 59 -10.04 12.67 -8.24
CA ARG A 59 -10.85 13.90 -8.31
C ARG A 59 -11.75 14.08 -7.08
N GLY A 60 -12.38 13.00 -6.65
CA GLY A 60 -13.32 12.95 -5.53
C GLY A 60 -12.65 12.74 -4.18
N PHE A 61 -11.31 12.69 -4.10
CA PHE A 61 -10.60 12.31 -2.88
C PHE A 61 -10.99 13.18 -1.68
N ILE A 62 -11.38 12.51 -0.58
CA ILE A 62 -11.68 13.13 0.71
C ILE A 62 -10.53 12.89 1.68
N LYS A 63 -10.18 11.62 1.91
CA LYS A 63 -9.15 11.17 2.86
C LYS A 63 -8.76 9.72 2.59
N ALA A 64 -7.65 9.28 3.18
CA ALA A 64 -7.22 7.89 3.21
C ALA A 64 -7.20 7.36 4.65
N GLU A 65 -7.80 6.20 4.90
CA GLU A 65 -7.58 5.42 6.12
C GLU A 65 -6.37 4.52 5.88
N VAL A 66 -5.27 4.73 6.60
CA VAL A 66 -3.98 4.07 6.35
C VAL A 66 -3.49 3.35 7.60
N VAL A 67 -2.95 2.14 7.43
CA VAL A 67 -2.16 1.43 8.43
C VAL A 67 -0.94 0.80 7.75
N SER A 68 0.19 0.71 8.44
CA SER A 68 1.35 0.01 7.85
C SER A 68 1.06 -1.49 7.77
N PHE A 69 1.59 -2.18 6.76
CA PHE A 69 1.45 -3.65 6.68
C PHE A 69 1.96 -4.35 7.93
N ALA A 70 3.10 -3.90 8.49
CA ALA A 70 3.68 -4.48 9.69
C ALA A 70 2.76 -4.36 10.91
N ASP A 71 2.16 -3.18 11.10
CA ASP A 71 1.20 -2.94 12.18
C ASP A 71 -0.08 -3.75 11.99
N LEU A 72 -0.58 -3.87 10.75
CA LEU A 72 -1.75 -4.68 10.45
C LEU A 72 -1.51 -6.16 10.75
N VAL A 73 -0.36 -6.71 10.34
CA VAL A 73 -0.01 -8.11 10.61
C VAL A 73 0.14 -8.35 12.11
N LYS A 74 0.73 -7.40 12.84
CA LYS A 74 0.89 -7.50 14.30
C LYS A 74 -0.44 -7.43 15.04
N ALA A 75 -1.34 -6.54 14.61
CA ALA A 75 -2.65 -6.36 15.20
C ALA A 75 -3.62 -7.51 14.86
N GLY A 76 -3.39 -8.24 13.76
CA GLY A 76 -4.19 -9.40 13.34
C GLY A 76 -5.38 -9.03 12.44
N SER A 77 -5.95 -7.84 12.59
CA SER A 77 -7.03 -7.36 11.74
C SER A 77 -7.10 -5.83 11.66
N ILE A 78 -7.81 -5.29 10.65
CA ILE A 78 -8.11 -3.85 10.54
C ILE A 78 -8.93 -3.36 11.75
N ALA A 79 -9.81 -4.23 12.28
CA ALA A 79 -10.63 -3.90 13.45
C ALA A 79 -9.77 -3.74 14.72
N GLU A 80 -8.84 -4.66 14.94
CA GLU A 80 -7.88 -4.59 16.06
C GLU A 80 -6.90 -3.43 15.89
N ALA A 81 -6.35 -3.22 14.69
CA ALA A 81 -5.49 -2.08 14.39
C ALA A 81 -6.21 -0.74 14.66
N ARG A 82 -7.51 -0.66 14.36
CA ARG A 82 -8.33 0.51 14.70
C ARG A 82 -8.53 0.65 16.21
N ALA A 83 -8.81 -0.44 16.92
CA ALA A 83 -8.99 -0.43 18.38
C ALA A 83 -7.71 -0.02 19.12
N GLU A 84 -6.54 -0.38 18.58
CA GLU A 84 -5.22 -0.01 19.10
C GLU A 84 -4.77 1.40 18.69
N GLY A 85 -5.53 2.10 17.84
CA GLY A 85 -5.20 3.45 17.38
C GLY A 85 -4.09 3.51 16.32
N LEU A 86 -3.82 2.41 15.63
CA LEU A 86 -2.79 2.32 14.58
C LEU A 86 -3.28 2.82 13.22
N LEU A 87 -4.60 2.86 13.02
CA LEU A 87 -5.20 3.43 11.81
C LEU A 87 -5.09 4.96 11.83
N ARG A 88 -4.51 5.53 10.78
CA ARG A 88 -4.37 6.97 10.58
C ARG A 88 -5.37 7.47 9.55
N LEU A 89 -5.84 8.70 9.76
CA LEU A 89 -6.63 9.45 8.78
C LEU A 89 -5.74 10.47 8.09
N GLU A 90 -5.41 10.18 6.85
CA GLU A 90 -4.44 10.93 6.07
C GLU A 90 -5.13 11.81 5.01
N GLY A 91 -4.59 13.02 4.85
CA GLY A 91 -5.11 14.04 3.95
C GLY A 91 -4.52 13.99 2.54
N LYS A 92 -4.82 15.02 1.74
CA LYS A 92 -4.38 15.13 0.33
C LYS A 92 -2.86 15.21 0.18
N ASP A 93 -2.18 15.76 1.17
CA ASP A 93 -0.72 15.96 1.15
C ASP A 93 0.05 14.75 1.69
N TYR A 94 -0.65 13.70 2.14
CA TYR A 94 0.01 12.49 2.62
C TYR A 94 0.73 11.81 1.47
N VAL A 95 2.04 11.64 1.64
CA VAL A 95 2.88 10.86 0.73
C VAL A 95 2.79 9.40 1.14
N MET A 96 2.32 8.57 0.21
CA MET A 96 2.18 7.13 0.44
C MET A 96 3.52 6.49 0.79
N GLN A 97 3.50 5.52 1.69
CA GLN A 97 4.66 4.71 2.05
C GLN A 97 4.55 3.31 1.43
N ASP A 98 5.71 2.69 1.19
CA ASP A 98 5.74 1.30 0.73
C ASP A 98 5.12 0.38 1.79
N GLY A 99 4.22 -0.51 1.34
CA GLY A 99 3.48 -1.41 2.21
C GLY A 99 2.32 -0.76 2.98
N ASP A 100 1.93 0.48 2.69
CA ASP A 100 0.70 1.03 3.26
C ASP A 100 -0.50 0.16 2.87
N VAL A 101 -1.33 -0.19 3.85
CA VAL A 101 -2.65 -0.77 3.64
C VAL A 101 -3.66 0.34 3.77
N VAL A 102 -4.42 0.61 2.71
CA VAL A 102 -5.22 1.82 2.59
C VAL A 102 -6.65 1.55 2.13
N GLU A 103 -7.58 2.29 2.72
CA GLU A 103 -8.93 2.49 2.21
C GLU A 103 -9.14 3.98 1.86
N PHE A 104 -9.38 4.27 0.59
CA PHE A 104 -9.64 5.64 0.13
C PHE A 104 -11.12 6.00 0.29
N LYS A 105 -11.41 7.16 0.90
CA LYS A 105 -12.75 7.75 0.94
C LYS A 105 -12.82 8.85 -0.12
N TYR A 106 -13.84 8.80 -0.97
CA TYR A 106 -14.05 9.73 -2.06
C TYR A 106 -15.54 10.03 -2.24
N ASN A 107 -15.86 11.16 -2.86
CA ASN A 107 -17.21 11.46 -3.32
C ASN A 107 -17.36 11.13 -4.80
N VAL A 108 -18.57 10.73 -5.21
CA VAL A 108 -18.95 10.47 -6.60
C VAL A 108 -19.86 11.59 -7.10
#